data_AF-A0A0R5EHL1-F1
#
_entry.id   AF-A0A0R5EHL1-F1
#
_cell.length_a   1.000
_cell.length_b   1.000
_cell.length_c   1.000
_cell.angle_alpha   90.00
_cell.angle_beta   90.00
_cell.angle_gamma   90.00
#
_symmetry.space_group_name_H-M   'P 1'
#
loop_
_entity.id
_entity.type
_entity.pdbx_description
1 polymer ?
#
loop_
_entity_poly.entity_id
_entity_poly.type
_entity_poly.pdbx_seq_one_letter_code
_entity_poly.pdbx_strand_id
1 'polypeptide(L)'
;AFGSEEFRPERFLEEDVDIMGHDFRLPPFGAGRRVCPGAQLGIDLTTSMIGHLLHHFRWTPPAGVRAEDIDMGENPGTVTYMRTPVEAVPTPRLPANLYKRVAVVDI
;
A
#
# COMPACT_ATOMS: atom_id res chain seq x y z
N ALA A 1 -20.06 12.91 9.82
CA ALA A 1 -20.08 11.81 8.85
C ALA A 1 -18.89 12.03 7.93
N PHE A 2 -18.04 11.02 7.75
CA PHE A 2 -16.86 11.10 6.89
C PHE A 2 -17.28 11.02 5.41
N GLY A 3 -16.52 11.66 4.52
CA GLY A 3 -16.79 11.60 3.08
C GLY A 3 -16.37 10.26 2.48
N SER A 4 -17.03 9.82 1.40
CA SER A 4 -16.61 8.60 0.67
C SER A 4 -15.24 8.75 -0.01
N GLU A 5 -14.77 9.98 -0.17
CA GLU A 5 -13.49 10.33 -0.78
C GLU A 5 -12.34 10.43 0.25
N GLU A 6 -12.64 10.23 1.54
CA GLU A 6 -11.65 10.37 2.61
C GLU A 6 -10.90 9.06 2.87
N PHE A 7 -9.56 9.13 2.94
CA PHE A 7 -8.73 7.99 3.29
C PHE A 7 -8.77 7.74 4.81
N ARG A 8 -9.70 6.88 5.24
CA ARG A 8 -9.85 6.42 6.65
C ARG A 8 -9.61 4.91 6.79
N PRO A 9 -8.36 4.43 7.01
CA PRO A 9 -8.08 2.99 7.10
C PRO A 9 -8.72 2.31 8.32
N GLU A 10 -8.99 3.06 9.39
CA GLU A 10 -9.56 2.55 10.66
C GLU A 10 -10.96 1.95 10.49
N ARG A 11 -11.67 2.28 9.39
CA ARG A 11 -12.98 1.71 9.07
C ARG A 11 -12.97 0.18 8.94
N PHE A 12 -11.81 -0.41 8.64
CA PHE A 12 -11.64 -1.86 8.53
C PHE A 12 -11.12 -2.50 9.83
N LEU A 13 -10.87 -1.72 10.87
CA LEU A 13 -10.56 -2.23 12.21
C LEU A 13 -11.84 -2.41 13.05
N GLU A 14 -12.86 -1.59 12.77
CA GLU A 14 -14.15 -1.61 13.45
C GLU A 14 -15.07 -2.73 12.92
N GLU A 15 -14.91 -3.09 11.63
CA GLU A 15 -15.75 -4.06 10.94
C GLU A 15 -14.88 -5.06 10.17
N ASP A 16 -15.21 -6.35 10.29
CA ASP A 16 -14.62 -7.38 9.43
C ASP A 16 -15.24 -7.27 8.03
N VAL A 17 -14.41 -6.99 7.02
CA VAL A 17 -14.83 -6.76 5.62
C VAL A 17 -14.15 -7.79 4.75
N ASP A 18 -14.95 -8.64 4.09
CA ASP A 18 -14.41 -9.69 3.22
C ASP A 18 -14.04 -9.13 1.84
N ILE A 19 -12.73 -9.03 1.60
CA ILE A 19 -12.18 -8.58 0.31
C ILE A 19 -12.16 -9.67 -0.77
N MET A 20 -12.54 -10.91 -0.44
CA MET A 20 -12.54 -12.07 -1.35
C MET A 20 -13.88 -12.25 -2.11
N GLY A 21 -14.82 -11.32 -1.93
CA GLY A 21 -15.99 -11.19 -2.81
C GLY A 21 -17.30 -11.75 -2.26
N HIS A 22 -17.39 -12.13 -0.98
CA HIS A 22 -18.69 -12.37 -0.33
C HIS A 22 -19.29 -11.09 0.26
N ASP A 23 -18.51 -10.02 0.36
CA ASP A 23 -18.94 -8.72 0.85
C ASP A 23 -18.86 -7.65 -0.25
N PHE A 24 -20.01 -7.04 -0.53
CA PHE A 24 -20.13 -6.01 -1.57
C PHE A 24 -19.75 -4.61 -1.10
N ARG A 25 -19.41 -4.43 0.18
CA ARG A 25 -18.82 -3.18 0.68
C ARG A 25 -17.45 -2.90 0.04
N LEU A 26 -16.70 -3.95 -0.34
CA LEU A 26 -15.37 -3.81 -0.95
C LEU A 26 -14.98 -5.01 -1.84
N PRO A 27 -15.27 -4.99 -3.16
CA PRO A 27 -14.91 -6.08 -4.08
C PRO A 27 -13.74 -5.74 -5.04
N PRO A 28 -12.50 -5.53 -4.57
CA PRO A 28 -11.36 -5.05 -5.39
C PRO A 28 -10.90 -6.09 -6.43
N PHE A 29 -11.22 -7.36 -6.21
CA PHE A 29 -10.87 -8.48 -7.09
C PHE A 29 -12.06 -9.05 -7.88
N GLY A 30 -13.24 -8.39 -7.79
CA GLY A 30 -14.50 -8.93 -8.28
C GLY A 30 -15.05 -10.06 -7.40
N ALA A 31 -16.05 -10.78 -7.89
CA ALA A 31 -16.74 -11.83 -7.15
C ALA A 31 -17.24 -12.98 -8.06
N GLY A 32 -17.56 -14.12 -7.45
CA GLY A 32 -18.17 -15.28 -8.12
C GLY A 32 -17.25 -15.95 -9.14
N ARG A 33 -17.84 -16.48 -10.22
CA ARG A 33 -17.12 -17.30 -11.24
C ARG A 33 -16.03 -16.56 -12.02
N ARG A 34 -15.97 -15.23 -11.92
CA ARG A 34 -15.00 -14.38 -12.63
C ARG A 34 -14.15 -13.55 -11.65
N VAL A 35 -14.05 -13.97 -10.40
CA VAL A 35 -13.11 -13.39 -9.44
C VAL A 35 -11.67 -13.46 -9.97
N CYS A 36 -10.85 -12.46 -9.67
CA CYS A 36 -9.46 -12.42 -10.08
C CYS A 36 -8.72 -13.69 -9.62
N PRO A 37 -8.16 -14.50 -10.53
CA PRO A 37 -7.45 -15.73 -10.16
C PRO A 37 -6.16 -15.43 -9.37
N GLY A 38 -5.67 -14.19 -9.41
CA GLY A 38 -4.49 -13.72 -8.67
C GLY A 38 -4.81 -13.00 -7.36
N ALA A 39 -6.05 -13.03 -6.86
CA ALA A 39 -6.46 -12.25 -5.67
C ALA A 39 -5.55 -12.50 -4.45
N GLN A 40 -5.37 -13.77 -4.06
CA GLN A 40 -4.55 -14.12 -2.89
C GLN A 40 -3.09 -13.71 -3.09
N LEU A 41 -2.52 -13.98 -4.26
CA LEU A 41 -1.16 -13.59 -4.59
C LEU A 41 -0.97 -12.06 -4.51
N GLY A 42 -1.95 -11.30 -5.03
CA GLY A 42 -1.94 -9.85 -4.97
C GLY A 42 -1.96 -9.33 -3.54
N ILE A 43 -2.79 -9.91 -2.66
CA ILE A 43 -2.85 -9.59 -1.23
C ILE A 43 -1.52 -9.88 -0.56
N ASP A 44 -0.97 -11.08 -0.75
CA ASP A 44 0.26 -11.52 -0.09
C ASP A 44 1.46 -10.67 -0.52
N LEU A 45 1.60 -10.42 -1.83
CA LEU A 45 2.67 -9.58 -2.37
C LEU A 45 2.54 -8.14 -1.88
N THR A 46 1.34 -7.55 -1.95
CA THR A 46 1.12 -6.15 -1.54
C THR A 46 1.40 -5.98 -0.05
N THR A 47 0.93 -6.90 0.79
CA THR A 47 1.16 -6.89 2.23
C THR A 47 2.64 -7.00 2.55
N SER A 48 3.35 -7.94 1.91
CA SER A 48 4.79 -8.12 2.07
C SER A 48 5.57 -6.89 1.62
N MET A 49 5.28 -6.34 0.44
CA MET A 49 5.97 -5.17 -0.10
C MET A 49 5.77 -3.95 0.80
N ILE A 50 4.52 -3.61 1.13
CA ILE A 50 4.22 -2.46 2.01
C ILE A 50 4.84 -2.66 3.39
N GLY A 51 4.75 -3.87 3.96
CA GLY A 51 5.37 -4.22 5.23
C GLY A 51 6.88 -3.95 5.23
N HIS A 52 7.61 -4.40 4.20
CA HIS A 52 9.03 -4.13 4.08
C HIS A 52 9.34 -2.63 3.88
N LEU A 53 8.59 -1.93 3.02
CA LEU A 53 8.82 -0.51 2.75
C LEU A 53 8.62 0.36 4.01
N LEU A 54 7.57 0.09 4.80
CA LEU A 54 7.27 0.82 6.03
C LEU A 54 8.18 0.43 7.20
N HIS A 55 8.59 -0.84 7.27
CA HIS A 55 9.48 -1.34 8.31
C HIS A 55 10.91 -0.81 8.15
N HIS A 56 11.42 -0.75 6.91
CA HIS A 56 12.82 -0.40 6.67
C HIS A 56 13.08 1.10 6.52
N PHE A 57 12.12 1.89 6.06
CA PHE A 57 12.34 3.28 5.68
C PHE A 57 11.39 4.25 6.38
N ARG A 58 11.89 5.46 6.64
CA ARG A 58 11.06 6.66 6.77
C ARG A 58 10.92 7.28 5.39
N TRP A 59 9.74 7.76 5.07
CA TRP A 59 9.43 8.35 3.79
C TRP A 59 9.16 9.84 3.96
N THR A 60 9.81 10.65 3.14
CA THR A 60 9.55 12.10 3.09
C THR A 60 9.38 12.52 1.64
N PRO A 61 8.65 13.62 1.37
CA PRO A 61 8.70 14.25 0.07
C PRO A 61 10.12 14.72 -0.27
N PRO A 62 10.41 15.05 -1.55
CA PRO A 62 11.63 15.74 -1.93
C PRO A 62 11.84 17.04 -1.14
N ALA A 63 13.09 17.47 -1.02
CA ALA A 63 13.41 18.70 -0.30
C ALA A 63 12.64 19.90 -0.86
N GLY A 64 11.92 20.62 0.01
CA GLY A 64 11.12 21.79 -0.37
C GLY A 64 9.68 21.47 -0.82
N VAL A 65 9.30 20.20 -0.94
CA VAL A 65 7.92 19.78 -1.25
C VAL A 65 7.18 19.49 0.06
N ARG A 66 5.99 20.07 0.25
CA ARG A 66 5.12 19.71 1.37
C ARG A 66 4.24 18.53 0.98
N ALA A 67 3.79 17.76 1.96
CA ALA A 67 2.90 16.63 1.70
C ALA A 67 1.57 17.08 1.06
N GLU A 68 1.10 18.27 1.43
CA GLU A 68 -0.14 18.86 0.89
C GLU A 68 -0.01 19.30 -0.59
N ASP A 69 1.22 19.45 -1.09
CA ASP A 69 1.48 19.85 -2.47
C ASP A 69 1.56 18.65 -3.43
N ILE A 70 1.46 17.42 -2.90
CA ILE A 70 1.47 16.19 -3.71
C ILE A 70 0.13 16.06 -4.44
N ASP A 71 0.19 16.01 -5.78
CA ASP A 71 -0.98 15.77 -6.63
C ASP A 71 -1.50 14.34 -6.45
N MET A 72 -2.63 14.20 -5.74
CA MET A 72 -3.36 12.95 -5.55
C MET A 72 -4.38 12.69 -6.67
N GLY A 73 -4.35 13.48 -7.75
CA GLY A 73 -5.20 13.30 -8.91
C GLY A 73 -4.93 11.98 -9.63
N GLU A 74 -5.98 11.42 -10.23
CA GLU A 74 -5.92 10.14 -10.93
C GLU A 74 -5.98 10.29 -12.46
N ASN A 75 -5.48 9.26 -13.14
CA ASN A 75 -5.75 8.94 -14.53
C ASN A 75 -6.65 7.69 -14.57
N PRO A 76 -7.92 7.80 -14.99
CA PRO A 76 -8.90 6.72 -14.88
C PRO A 76 -8.61 5.56 -15.85
N GLY A 77 -8.91 4.33 -15.40
CA GLY A 77 -8.73 3.11 -16.20
C GLY A 77 -9.12 1.85 -15.43
N THR A 78 -8.84 0.67 -16.01
CA THR A 78 -9.05 -0.63 -15.32
C THR A 78 -8.23 -0.75 -14.03
N VAL A 79 -7.07 -0.12 -14.02
CA VAL A 79 -6.27 0.16 -12.82
C VAL A 79 -6.06 1.66 -12.80
N THR A 80 -6.28 2.29 -11.65
CA THR A 80 -6.11 3.72 -11.48
C THR A 80 -4.64 4.04 -11.23
N TYR A 81 -4.06 4.89 -12.07
CA TYR A 81 -2.71 5.42 -11.87
C TYR A 81 -2.78 6.85 -11.32
N MET A 82 -1.76 7.25 -10.57
CA MET A 82 -1.58 8.67 -10.25
C MET A 82 -1.35 9.45 -11.54
N ARG A 83 -2.01 10.60 -11.67
CA ARG A 83 -1.86 11.51 -12.80
C ARG A 83 -0.43 12.01 -12.92
N THR A 84 0.12 12.39 -11.78
CA THR A 84 1.52 12.78 -11.62
C THR A 84 2.19 11.71 -10.76
N PRO A 85 3.25 11.03 -11.22
CA PRO A 85 3.95 10.03 -10.41
C PRO A 85 4.42 10.64 -9.07
N VAL A 86 4.19 9.94 -7.97
CA VAL A 86 4.68 10.37 -6.65
C VAL A 86 6.19 10.24 -6.57
N GLU A 87 6.84 11.31 -6.10
CA GLU A 87 8.24 11.27 -5.69
C GLU A 87 8.32 11.16 -4.17
N ALA A 88 9.05 10.16 -3.68
CA ALA A 88 9.27 9.96 -2.26
C ALA A 88 10.72 9.56 -2.00
N VAL A 89 11.30 10.12 -0.93
CA VAL A 89 12.69 9.89 -0.54
C VAL A 89 12.71 8.90 0.64
N PRO A 90 13.22 7.67 0.45
CA PRO A 90 13.38 6.72 1.54
C PRO A 90 14.66 7.02 2.34
N THR A 91 14.53 7.08 3.66
CA THR A 91 15.65 7.15 4.60
C THR A 91 15.65 5.90 5.49
N PRO A 92 16.73 5.11 5.55
CA PRO A 92 16.78 3.92 6.39
C PRO A 92 16.49 4.25 7.86
N ARG A 93 15.67 3.42 8.52
CA ARG A 93 15.28 3.61 9.93
C ARG A 93 16.36 3.20 10.92
N LEU A 94 17.21 2.26 10.54
CA LEU A 94 18.27 1.70 11.38
C LEU A 94 19.66 2.08 10.84
N PRO A 95 20.71 2.00 11.69
CA PRO A 95 22.10 2.11 11.24
C PRO A 95 22.45 1.08 10.15
N ALA A 96 23.29 1.49 9.20
CA ALA A 96 23.63 0.68 8.02
C ALA A 96 24.20 -0.70 8.35
N ASN A 97 24.89 -0.85 9.47
CA ASN A 97 25.46 -2.12 9.90
C ASN A 97 24.40 -3.17 10.27
N LEU A 98 23.16 -2.76 10.60
CA LEU A 98 22.05 -3.67 10.90
C LEU A 98 21.33 -4.19 9.66
N TYR A 99 21.57 -3.59 8.49
CA TYR A 99 21.06 -4.10 7.21
C TYR A 99 22.04 -5.01 6.48
N LYS A 100 23.22 -5.28 7.06
CA LYS A 100 24.15 -6.25 6.51
C LYS A 100 23.48 -7.62 6.51
N ARG A 101 23.38 -8.24 5.33
CA ARG A 101 22.98 -9.64 5.24
C ARG A 101 24.07 -10.48 5.90
N VAL A 102 23.77 -11.04 7.07
CA VAL A 102 24.57 -12.10 7.67
C VAL A 102 24.07 -13.39 7.03
N ALA A 103 24.98 -14.17 6.43
CA ALA A 103 24.58 -15.46 5.90
C ALA A 103 24.12 -16.33 7.07
N VAL A 104 23.05 -17.11 6.89
CA VAL A 104 22.48 -17.97 7.95
C VAL A 104 23.51 -18.97 8.50
N VAL A 105 24.61 -19.19 7.78
CA VAL A 105 25.73 -20.06 8.18
C VAL A 105 26.72 -19.40 9.16
N ASP A 106 26.60 -18.09 9.42
CA ASP A 106 27.49 -17.32 10.29
C ASP A 106 26.82 -16.93 11.64
N ILE A 107 25.66 -17.52 11.95
CA ILE A 107 24.96 -17.47 13.25
C ILE A 107 25.09 -18.83 13.93
#